data_AF-A0A8C0JBD6-F1
#
_entry.id   AF-A0A8C0JBD6-F1
#
_cell.length_a   1.000
_cell.length_b   1.000
_cell.length_c   1.000
_cell.angle_alpha   90.00
_cell.angle_beta   90.00
_cell.angle_gamma   90.00
#
_symmetry.space_group_name_H-M   'P 1'
#
loop_
_entity.id
_entity.type
_entity.pdbx_description
1 polymer ?
#
loop_
_entity_poly.entity_id
_entity_poly.type
_entity_poly.pdbx_seq_one_letter_code
_entity_poly.pdbx_strand_id
1 'polypeptide(L)'
;GLGGSLNDDLLLPYPPSYHGPRHHHRYVRDCQAVMHGNVTHETWPSDTSTKLPVTTTKGFVSYFPPEGGTQREVYGHFTFVNNPLRTFSVLEPGGSGGCNSSRQATVIETARRGRCLVAQNGGYFDMVTGECLGNIVSDGRLVRNSRGMQNAQFGIRKDGTMVFGYLSEEDVLDQVNPFVQLVSGVAWLLRDGEVYVAESKTAECDKTQTTGSFDKFINVISARTAVGHDRLGRLILVHMDGQTDVRGLNLWEMANFLKQQGVVNAINLDGGGSATLVLNGTLASYPSDHCKSDAMWRCPRSVSTVMCIHEPACEPPDCSGHGHCVLGECQCTGDFWRGPDCSVLDCGPSNCSQRGICTESGCLCDAGWIGSNCSEECPIGWYGPNCQELCDCEHGCPCDLETGSCNITYEDSLQDKTCFSLSPPFLAAFLRVGYSFLSHRRTWICFTSFLGLLLLISVVGNLRLVLRSRAAERCERGDYMYHPLKEMNGEASHTCPSASLERYQAEDTQDQSQTETEALI
;
A
#
# COMPACT_ATOMS: atom_id res chain seq x y z
N GLY A 1 8.41 9.64 25.68
CA GLY A 1 8.76 10.51 24.54
C GLY A 1 10.19 10.24 24.18
N LEU A 2 10.45 9.60 23.05
CA LEU A 2 11.81 9.50 22.51
C LEU A 2 12.15 10.87 21.94
N GLY A 3 13.24 11.48 22.40
CA GLY A 3 13.65 12.81 21.98
C GLY A 3 13.93 12.81 20.48
N GLY A 4 13.31 13.74 19.74
CA GLY A 4 13.48 13.84 18.28
C GLY A 4 14.93 14.06 17.85
N SER A 5 15.15 14.15 16.53
CA SER A 5 16.46 14.42 15.94
C SER A 5 17.10 15.75 16.41
N LEU A 6 18.44 15.78 16.47
CA LEU A 6 19.28 16.97 16.66
C LEU A 6 19.44 17.83 15.41
N ASN A 7 19.07 17.33 14.23
CA ASN A 7 19.20 17.99 12.94
C ASN A 7 20.65 18.38 12.60
N ASP A 8 21.60 17.49 12.89
CA ASP A 8 23.04 17.77 12.83
C ASP A 8 23.72 17.30 11.53
N ASP A 9 23.05 16.49 10.70
CA ASP A 9 23.51 16.17 9.34
C ASP A 9 22.76 17.01 8.29
N LEU A 10 23.18 18.28 8.13
CA LEU A 10 22.56 19.22 7.19
C LEU A 10 23.24 19.20 5.81
N LEU A 11 22.44 18.95 4.78
CA LEU A 11 22.86 18.96 3.39
C LEU A 11 22.07 20.02 2.60
N LEU A 12 22.57 21.25 2.60
CA LEU A 12 21.87 22.39 2.04
C LEU A 12 22.43 22.75 0.64
N PRO A 13 21.58 22.81 -0.41
CA PRO A 13 22.01 23.24 -1.74
C PRO A 13 22.29 24.75 -1.81
N TYR A 14 21.64 25.54 -0.95
CA TYR A 14 21.72 26.98 -0.91
C TYR A 14 22.02 27.47 0.51
N PRO A 15 22.66 28.64 0.68
CA PRO A 15 22.77 29.33 1.96
C PRO A 15 21.40 29.55 2.62
N PRO A 16 21.31 29.59 3.97
CA PRO A 16 20.03 29.67 4.69
C PRO A 16 19.12 30.88 4.38
N SER A 17 19.61 31.90 3.70
CA SER A 17 18.86 33.13 3.41
C SER A 17 17.99 33.06 2.15
N TYR A 18 18.13 32.04 1.31
CA TYR A 18 17.28 31.84 0.12
C TYR A 18 17.31 30.39 -0.36
N HIS A 19 16.27 29.98 -1.09
CA HIS A 19 16.21 28.68 -1.77
C HIS A 19 15.90 28.89 -3.25
N GLY A 20 16.57 28.12 -4.11
CA GLY A 20 16.40 28.17 -5.56
C GLY A 20 17.14 29.34 -6.24
N PRO A 21 17.30 29.29 -7.56
CA PRO A 21 17.85 30.39 -8.34
C PRO A 21 16.86 31.55 -8.46
N ARG A 22 17.38 32.76 -8.73
CA ARG A 22 16.56 33.97 -8.93
C ARG A 22 16.21 34.25 -10.39
N HIS A 23 16.81 33.55 -11.34
CA HIS A 23 16.54 33.76 -12.76
C HIS A 23 15.20 33.13 -13.19
N HIS A 24 14.62 33.69 -14.25
CA HIS A 24 13.33 33.25 -14.80
C HIS A 24 13.45 31.95 -15.59
N HIS A 25 12.33 31.25 -15.78
CA HIS A 25 12.22 30.06 -16.65
C HIS A 25 12.82 30.24 -18.05
N ARG A 26 12.65 31.43 -18.66
CA ARG A 26 13.25 31.78 -19.95
C ARG A 26 14.76 31.58 -19.97
N TYR A 27 15.45 31.92 -18.88
CA TYR A 27 16.90 31.74 -18.78
C TYR A 27 17.29 30.26 -18.85
N VAL A 28 16.55 29.38 -18.17
CA VAL A 28 16.77 27.92 -18.20
C VAL A 28 16.63 27.39 -19.63
N ARG A 29 15.56 27.79 -20.32
CA ARG A 29 15.32 27.43 -21.72
C ARG A 29 16.42 27.94 -22.65
N ASP A 30 16.91 29.15 -22.47
CA ASP A 30 17.89 29.74 -23.37
C ASP A 30 19.32 29.19 -23.12
N CYS A 31 19.58 28.60 -21.94
CA CYS A 31 20.88 28.03 -21.57
C CYS A 31 20.96 26.49 -21.66
N GLN A 32 19.86 25.79 -21.95
CA GLN A 32 19.87 24.34 -22.13
C GLN A 32 20.52 23.93 -23.47
N ALA A 33 20.89 22.65 -23.60
CA ALA A 33 21.45 22.12 -24.84
C ALA A 33 20.46 22.23 -26.01
N VAL A 34 20.97 22.63 -27.18
CA VAL A 34 20.17 22.88 -28.41
C VAL A 34 19.30 21.68 -28.80
N MET A 35 19.77 20.46 -28.51
CA MET A 35 19.03 19.22 -28.78
C MET A 35 17.65 19.14 -28.08
N HIS A 36 17.46 19.87 -26.98
CA HIS A 36 16.19 19.91 -26.24
C HIS A 36 15.26 21.05 -26.71
N GLY A 37 15.68 21.86 -27.68
CA GLY A 37 14.89 22.95 -28.25
C GLY A 37 14.37 23.91 -27.18
N ASN A 38 13.06 24.16 -27.18
CA ASN A 38 12.39 25.06 -26.23
C ASN A 38 11.72 24.34 -25.06
N VAL A 39 11.82 23.01 -24.99
CA VAL A 39 11.14 22.20 -23.99
C VAL A 39 12.09 21.93 -22.83
N THR A 40 11.70 22.31 -21.62
CA THR A 40 12.54 22.24 -20.41
C THR A 40 12.13 21.12 -19.45
N HIS A 41 11.22 20.25 -19.88
CA HIS A 41 10.72 19.12 -19.11
C HIS A 41 10.51 17.91 -20.03
N GLU A 42 10.55 16.70 -19.49
CA GLU A 42 10.17 15.48 -20.18
C GLU A 42 8.83 14.97 -19.66
N THR A 43 8.07 14.33 -20.54
CA THR A 43 6.78 13.70 -20.20
C THR A 43 6.81 12.23 -20.52
N TRP A 44 6.22 11.40 -19.66
CA TRP A 44 6.11 9.96 -19.88
C TRP A 44 4.74 9.45 -19.42
N PRO A 45 4.04 8.59 -20.18
CA PRO A 45 2.79 7.99 -19.72
C PRO A 45 3.05 7.09 -18.51
N SER A 46 2.27 7.24 -17.43
CA SER A 46 2.34 6.31 -16.31
C SER A 46 1.91 4.91 -16.70
N ASP A 47 2.53 3.90 -16.07
CA ASP A 47 1.97 2.55 -16.01
C ASP A 47 0.53 2.62 -15.49
N THR A 48 -0.35 1.81 -16.07
CA THR A 48 -1.78 1.71 -15.68
C THR A 48 -2.12 0.30 -15.19
N SER A 49 -1.12 -0.57 -15.03
CA SER A 49 -1.30 -1.93 -14.56
C SER A 49 -1.88 -1.98 -13.16
N THR A 50 -3.03 -2.61 -13.02
CA THR A 50 -3.67 -2.93 -11.72
C THR A 50 -3.17 -4.25 -11.13
N LYS A 51 -2.15 -4.88 -11.74
CA LYS A 51 -1.58 -6.13 -11.24
C LYS A 51 -0.94 -5.92 -9.86
N LEU A 52 -1.21 -6.85 -8.96
CA LEU A 52 -0.54 -6.92 -7.67
C LEU A 52 0.90 -7.43 -7.80
N PRO A 53 1.80 -7.01 -6.91
CA PRO A 53 1.59 -6.01 -5.85
C PRO A 53 1.59 -4.56 -6.38
N VAL A 54 0.92 -3.63 -5.67
CA VAL A 54 0.93 -2.18 -5.97
C VAL A 54 2.36 -1.63 -6.05
N THR A 55 3.23 -2.12 -5.18
CA THR A 55 4.61 -1.68 -5.09
C THR A 55 5.53 -2.84 -4.74
N THR A 56 6.77 -2.78 -5.23
CA THR A 56 7.83 -3.74 -4.90
C THR A 56 9.08 -2.97 -4.47
N THR A 57 9.50 -3.16 -3.22
CA THR A 57 10.75 -2.58 -2.70
C THR A 57 11.87 -3.61 -2.71
N LYS A 58 13.00 -3.24 -3.30
CA LYS A 58 14.24 -4.04 -3.33
C LYS A 58 15.33 -3.29 -2.58
N GLY A 59 15.85 -3.89 -1.51
CA GLY A 59 17.05 -3.41 -0.83
C GLY A 59 18.31 -3.77 -1.63
N PHE A 60 19.35 -2.94 -1.52
CA PHE A 60 20.65 -3.22 -2.10
C PHE A 60 21.79 -2.79 -1.18
N VAL A 61 22.94 -3.44 -1.39
CA VAL A 61 24.24 -2.99 -0.93
C VAL A 61 25.14 -2.95 -2.17
N SER A 62 25.78 -1.81 -2.42
CA SER A 62 26.62 -1.64 -3.60
C SER A 62 27.89 -0.88 -3.27
N TYR A 63 28.92 -1.12 -4.07
CA TYR A 63 30.28 -0.63 -3.84
C TYR A 63 30.61 0.51 -4.80
N PHE A 64 31.16 1.60 -4.26
CA PHE A 64 31.48 2.80 -5.02
C PHE A 64 32.92 3.28 -4.79
N PRO A 65 33.73 3.49 -5.85
CA PRO A 65 33.44 3.14 -7.25
C PRO A 65 33.36 1.62 -7.46
N PRO A 66 32.69 1.13 -8.51
CA PRO A 66 32.46 -0.30 -8.73
C PRO A 66 33.75 -1.08 -8.97
N GLU A 67 34.79 -0.43 -9.52
CA GLU A 67 36.11 -1.01 -9.75
C GLU A 67 37.21 0.00 -9.41
N GLY A 68 38.30 -0.48 -8.80
CA GLY A 68 39.48 0.32 -8.43
C GLY A 68 39.29 1.21 -7.19
N GLY A 69 40.40 1.60 -6.55
CA GLY A 69 40.38 2.48 -5.38
C GLY A 69 39.80 1.85 -4.10
N THR A 70 39.61 2.68 -3.07
CA THR A 70 38.96 2.28 -1.81
C THR A 70 37.45 2.30 -2.01
N GLN A 71 36.84 1.11 -2.04
CA GLN A 71 35.39 0.96 -2.21
C GLN A 71 34.63 1.38 -0.96
N ARG A 72 33.55 2.13 -1.15
CA ARG A 72 32.57 2.49 -0.12
C ARG A 72 31.32 1.64 -0.29
N GLU A 73 30.85 1.04 0.78
CA GLU A 73 29.56 0.36 0.82
C GLU A 73 28.43 1.38 1.00
N VAL A 74 27.42 1.28 0.14
CA VAL A 74 26.21 2.10 0.22
C VAL A 74 25.00 1.19 0.28
N TYR A 75 24.20 1.40 1.32
CA TYR A 75 22.93 0.73 1.55
C TYR A 75 21.80 1.58 0.98
N GLY A 76 20.81 0.96 0.37
CA GLY A 76 19.69 1.69 -0.17
C GLY A 76 18.56 0.80 -0.65
N HIS A 77 17.54 1.44 -1.20
CA HIS A 77 16.33 0.79 -1.66
C HIS A 77 15.86 1.40 -2.97
N PHE A 78 15.40 0.54 -3.89
CA PHE A 78 14.56 0.92 -5.02
C PHE A 78 13.14 0.45 -4.75
N THR A 79 12.17 1.35 -4.88
CA THR A 79 10.75 1.02 -4.79
C THR A 79 10.11 1.27 -6.13
N PHE A 80 9.62 0.21 -6.77
CA PHE A 80 8.93 0.24 -8.06
C PHE A 80 7.43 0.25 -7.83
N VAL A 81 6.73 1.24 -8.40
CA VAL A 81 5.32 1.51 -8.14
C VAL A 81 4.53 1.35 -9.44
N ASN A 82 3.53 0.48 -9.38
CA ASN A 82 2.57 0.27 -10.46
C ASN A 82 1.39 1.25 -10.29
N ASN A 83 0.80 1.65 -11.42
CA ASN A 83 -0.35 2.57 -11.46
C ASN A 83 -0.17 3.84 -10.60
N PRO A 84 0.93 4.61 -10.76
CA PRO A 84 1.24 5.72 -9.87
C PRO A 84 0.16 6.83 -9.86
N LEU A 85 -0.65 6.97 -10.91
CA LEU A 85 -1.79 7.89 -10.89
C LEU A 85 -2.77 7.60 -9.74
N ARG A 86 -2.94 6.32 -9.37
CA ARG A 86 -3.89 5.88 -8.34
C ARG A 86 -3.23 5.52 -7.01
N THR A 87 -1.92 5.30 -7.00
CA THR A 87 -1.20 4.69 -5.87
C THR A 87 -0.14 5.59 -5.25
N PHE A 88 0.16 6.74 -5.86
CA PHE A 88 1.14 7.70 -5.37
C PHE A 88 0.49 9.04 -5.00
N SER A 89 0.85 9.55 -3.82
CA SER A 89 0.47 10.86 -3.33
C SER A 89 1.64 11.64 -2.73
N VAL A 90 1.65 12.95 -2.96
CA VAL A 90 2.47 13.90 -2.20
C VAL A 90 1.66 14.36 -1.00
N LEU A 91 2.17 14.10 0.21
CA LEU A 91 1.50 14.46 1.46
C LEU A 91 2.16 15.66 2.13
N GLU A 92 1.33 16.52 2.72
CA GLU A 92 1.77 17.60 3.62
C GLU A 92 2.20 17.05 5.01
N PRO A 93 3.11 17.74 5.73
CA PRO A 93 3.61 17.30 7.03
C PRO A 93 2.49 17.16 8.07
N GLY A 94 2.27 15.93 8.56
CA GLY A 94 1.22 15.63 9.54
C GLY A 94 -0.21 15.67 9.00
N GLY A 95 -0.39 15.79 7.68
CA GLY A 95 -1.69 15.84 6.99
C GLY A 95 -1.98 17.20 6.34
N SER A 96 -3.13 17.27 5.67
CA SER A 96 -3.60 18.47 4.93
C SER A 96 -3.53 19.75 5.78
N GLY A 97 -3.00 20.83 5.20
CA GLY A 97 -2.76 22.11 5.86
C GLY A 97 -1.46 22.19 6.67
N GLY A 98 -0.65 21.13 6.66
CA GLY A 98 0.67 21.09 7.31
C GLY A 98 1.62 22.18 6.82
N CYS A 99 1.68 22.42 5.50
CA CYS A 99 2.55 23.44 4.93
C CYS A 99 2.11 24.86 5.27
N ASN A 100 0.80 25.13 5.27
CA ASN A 100 0.26 26.44 5.67
C ASN A 100 0.56 26.78 7.13
N SER A 101 0.77 25.76 7.97
CA SER A 101 1.09 25.92 9.38
C SER A 101 2.60 25.84 9.67
N SER A 102 3.43 25.77 8.62
CA SER A 102 4.88 25.50 8.72
C SER A 102 5.21 24.32 9.64
N ARG A 103 4.36 23.29 9.60
CA ARG A 103 4.53 22.09 10.43
C ARG A 103 5.68 21.25 9.90
N GLN A 104 6.44 20.66 10.81
CA GLN A 104 7.36 19.57 10.51
C GLN A 104 6.88 18.31 11.24
N ALA A 105 6.94 17.16 10.58
CA ALA A 105 6.56 15.87 11.15
C ALA A 105 7.47 14.78 10.60
N THR A 106 7.68 13.71 11.38
CA THR A 106 8.48 12.58 10.87
C THR A 106 7.74 11.90 9.70
N VAL A 107 8.50 11.28 8.79
CA VAL A 107 7.89 10.48 7.70
C VAL A 107 6.96 9.41 8.27
N ILE A 108 7.32 8.81 9.41
CA ILE A 108 6.52 7.78 10.10
C ILE A 108 5.13 8.32 10.49
N GLU A 109 5.08 9.50 11.11
CA GLU A 109 3.83 10.12 11.55
C GLU A 109 2.91 10.46 10.38
N THR A 110 3.47 11.07 9.32
CA THR A 110 2.71 11.43 8.12
C THR A 110 2.28 10.19 7.34
N ALA A 111 3.14 9.18 7.21
CA ALA A 111 2.85 7.93 6.50
C ALA A 111 1.71 7.14 7.15
N ARG A 112 1.65 7.09 8.49
CA ARG A 112 0.55 6.45 9.21
C ARG A 112 -0.79 7.12 8.93
N ARG A 113 -0.81 8.45 8.86
CA ARG A 113 -2.03 9.22 8.53
C ARG A 113 -2.46 9.01 7.08
N GLY A 114 -1.50 8.94 6.16
CA GLY A 114 -1.73 8.67 4.74
C GLY A 114 -1.95 7.20 4.39
N ARG A 115 -1.92 6.27 5.37
CA ARG A 115 -2.01 4.81 5.17
C ARG A 115 -1.03 4.29 4.12
N CYS A 116 0.20 4.82 4.13
CA CYS A 116 1.21 4.47 3.15
C CYS A 116 1.75 3.06 3.38
N LEU A 117 1.80 2.26 2.32
CA LEU A 117 2.57 1.01 2.23
C LEU A 117 4.08 1.31 2.24
N VAL A 118 4.50 2.31 1.47
CA VAL A 118 5.88 2.80 1.42
C VAL A 118 5.86 4.31 1.49
N ALA A 119 6.74 4.91 2.27
CA ALA A 119 6.89 6.36 2.30
C ALA A 119 8.35 6.77 2.41
N GLN A 120 8.72 7.85 1.72
CA GLN A 120 10.00 8.54 1.91
C GLN A 120 9.79 10.03 2.08
N ASN A 121 10.80 10.75 2.59
CA ASN A 121 10.75 12.20 2.61
C ASN A 121 10.64 12.78 1.18
N GLY A 122 10.01 13.95 1.07
CA GLY A 122 9.75 14.61 -0.20
C GLY A 122 10.68 15.79 -0.47
N GLY A 123 10.06 16.94 -0.76
CA GLY A 123 10.75 18.17 -1.11
C GLY A 123 11.44 18.85 0.07
N TYR A 124 12.22 19.87 -0.29
CA TYR A 124 12.98 20.69 0.65
C TYR A 124 12.08 21.58 1.52
N PHE A 125 12.64 22.06 2.62
CA PHE A 125 11.98 22.98 3.54
C PHE A 125 13.00 23.85 4.27
N ASP A 126 12.53 24.93 4.85
CA ASP A 126 13.34 25.76 5.74
C ASP A 126 13.44 25.07 7.11
N MET A 127 14.66 24.68 7.49
CA MET A 127 14.93 23.98 8.74
C MET A 127 14.65 24.82 10.00
N VAL A 128 14.68 26.15 9.88
CA VAL A 128 14.46 27.10 10.98
C VAL A 128 12.98 27.42 11.13
N THR A 129 12.31 27.75 10.02
CA THR A 129 10.91 28.21 10.06
C THR A 129 9.90 27.07 9.88
N GLY A 130 10.30 25.95 9.27
CA GLY A 130 9.41 24.86 8.90
C GLY A 130 8.62 25.10 7.62
N GLU A 131 8.86 26.21 6.91
CA GLU A 131 8.16 26.52 5.67
C GLU A 131 8.51 25.49 4.58
N CYS A 132 7.49 24.90 3.95
CA CYS A 132 7.67 24.03 2.79
C CYS A 132 8.25 24.81 1.61
N LEU A 133 9.13 24.22 0.79
CA LEU A 133 9.76 24.90 -0.35
C LEU A 133 9.32 24.33 -1.71
N GLY A 134 9.55 25.09 -2.79
CA GLY A 134 9.10 24.75 -4.15
C GLY A 134 7.59 24.74 -4.39
N ASN A 135 7.21 24.18 -5.55
CA ASN A 135 5.83 23.89 -5.95
C ASN A 135 5.35 22.60 -5.29
N ILE A 136 4.12 22.63 -4.76
CA ILE A 136 3.50 21.48 -4.09
C ILE A 136 2.04 21.38 -4.53
N VAL A 137 1.68 20.23 -5.11
CA VAL A 137 0.30 19.82 -5.37
C VAL A 137 0.09 18.48 -4.67
N SER A 138 -0.95 18.40 -3.85
CA SER A 138 -1.29 17.24 -3.02
C SER A 138 -2.73 16.84 -3.33
N ASP A 139 -2.91 15.68 -3.96
CA ASP A 139 -4.21 15.11 -4.33
C ASP A 139 -5.09 16.12 -5.11
N GLY A 140 -4.50 16.79 -6.10
CA GLY A 140 -5.15 17.79 -6.95
C GLY A 140 -5.28 19.19 -6.35
N ARG A 141 -4.94 19.37 -5.07
CA ARG A 141 -4.94 20.69 -4.43
C ARG A 141 -3.58 21.35 -4.54
N LEU A 142 -3.53 22.54 -5.13
CA LEU A 142 -2.36 23.41 -5.09
C LEU A 142 -2.11 23.88 -3.65
N VAL A 143 -1.09 23.32 -3.02
CA VAL A 143 -0.67 23.65 -1.65
C VAL A 143 0.25 24.87 -1.66
N ARG A 144 1.22 24.89 -2.58
CA ARG A 144 2.21 25.97 -2.69
C ARG A 144 2.60 26.21 -4.14
N ASN A 145 2.63 27.49 -4.51
CA ASN A 145 3.17 27.96 -5.78
C ASN A 145 4.47 28.73 -5.50
N SER A 146 5.56 28.29 -6.13
CA SER A 146 6.90 28.87 -6.01
C SER A 146 7.10 30.15 -6.83
N ARG A 147 6.09 30.56 -7.62
CA ARG A 147 6.10 31.74 -8.50
C ARG A 147 7.21 31.68 -9.55
N GLY A 148 7.34 30.50 -10.17
CA GLY A 148 8.29 30.26 -11.26
C GLY A 148 9.73 30.03 -10.81
N MET A 149 9.98 29.61 -9.56
CA MET A 149 11.30 29.20 -9.10
C MET A 149 11.79 27.98 -9.91
N GLN A 150 13.03 28.06 -10.39
CA GLN A 150 13.58 27.09 -11.34
C GLN A 150 14.41 26.02 -10.63
N ASN A 151 13.72 25.10 -9.96
CA ASN A 151 14.29 23.85 -9.48
C ASN A 151 13.69 22.65 -10.23
N ALA A 152 14.36 21.51 -10.15
CA ALA A 152 13.87 20.27 -10.73
C ALA A 152 12.53 19.84 -10.08
N GLN A 153 11.56 19.46 -10.89
CA GLN A 153 10.21 19.11 -10.44
C GLN A 153 9.81 17.72 -10.94
N PHE A 154 9.00 17.05 -10.14
CA PHE A 154 8.31 15.83 -10.51
C PHE A 154 6.83 16.00 -10.22
N GLY A 155 5.98 15.67 -11.18
CA GLY A 155 4.54 15.64 -10.97
C GLY A 155 3.83 14.62 -11.85
N ILE A 156 2.58 14.34 -11.49
CA ILE A 156 1.65 13.52 -12.27
C ILE A 156 0.47 14.39 -12.63
N ARG A 157 0.12 14.45 -13.92
CA ARG A 157 -1.06 15.14 -14.43
C ARG A 157 -2.32 14.28 -14.31
N LYS A 158 -3.49 14.90 -14.45
CA LYS A 158 -4.80 14.25 -14.30
C LYS A 158 -5.02 13.07 -15.25
N ASP A 159 -4.38 13.09 -16.42
CA ASP A 159 -4.41 12.00 -17.40
C ASP A 159 -3.41 10.86 -17.13
N GLY A 160 -2.61 10.94 -16.05
CA GLY A 160 -1.55 9.98 -15.75
C GLY A 160 -0.19 10.31 -16.35
N THR A 161 -0.06 11.42 -17.08
CA THR A 161 1.26 11.82 -17.61
C THR A 161 2.18 12.22 -16.46
N MET A 162 3.30 11.51 -16.32
CA MET A 162 4.40 11.90 -15.43
C MET A 162 5.25 12.98 -16.09
N VAL A 163 5.65 13.99 -15.34
CA VAL A 163 6.43 15.14 -15.81
C VAL A 163 7.66 15.30 -14.95
N PHE A 164 8.84 15.43 -15.57
CA PHE A 164 10.12 15.64 -14.91
C PHE A 164 10.84 16.84 -15.53
N GLY A 165 11.44 17.71 -14.71
CA GLY A 165 12.30 18.80 -15.19
C GLY A 165 11.90 20.17 -14.69
N TYR A 166 12.05 21.21 -15.53
CA TYR A 166 11.81 22.60 -15.16
C TYR A 166 10.49 23.10 -15.72
N LEU A 167 9.63 23.61 -14.84
CA LEU A 167 8.30 24.11 -15.18
C LEU A 167 8.22 25.62 -14.97
N SER A 168 7.50 26.29 -15.87
CA SER A 168 7.06 27.66 -15.66
C SER A 168 5.89 27.71 -14.68
N GLU A 169 5.55 28.91 -14.20
CA GLU A 169 4.35 29.08 -13.38
C GLU A 169 3.07 28.78 -14.17
N GLU A 170 3.05 29.09 -15.46
CA GLU A 170 1.93 28.78 -16.36
C GLU A 170 1.73 27.27 -16.51
N ASP A 171 2.82 26.50 -16.63
CA ASP A 171 2.75 25.03 -16.71
C ASP A 171 2.13 24.42 -15.45
N VAL A 172 2.47 24.97 -14.27
CA VAL A 172 1.97 24.51 -12.96
C VAL A 172 0.50 24.85 -12.78
N LEU A 173 0.07 26.00 -13.30
CA LEU A 173 -1.30 26.51 -13.18
C LEU A 173 -2.22 26.07 -14.33
N ASP A 174 -1.78 25.17 -15.20
CA ASP A 174 -2.58 24.62 -16.28
C ASP A 174 -3.88 23.98 -15.74
N GLN A 175 -5.02 24.43 -16.29
CA GLN A 175 -6.35 23.94 -15.91
C GLN A 175 -6.89 22.87 -16.86
N VAL A 176 -6.29 22.70 -18.05
CA VAL A 176 -6.75 21.75 -19.06
C VAL A 176 -6.39 20.33 -18.64
N ASN A 177 -5.13 20.10 -18.27
CA ASN A 177 -4.66 18.84 -17.72
C ASN A 177 -3.85 19.09 -16.44
N PRO A 178 -4.52 19.47 -15.34
CA PRO A 178 -3.84 19.94 -14.13
C PRO A 178 -2.99 18.85 -13.50
N PHE A 179 -1.98 19.26 -12.74
CA PHE A 179 -1.26 18.36 -11.85
C PHE A 179 -2.20 17.84 -10.76
N VAL A 180 -2.14 16.52 -10.50
CA VAL A 180 -2.76 15.88 -9.33
C VAL A 180 -1.74 15.66 -8.23
N GLN A 181 -0.47 15.49 -8.57
CA GLN A 181 0.65 15.44 -7.64
C GLN A 181 1.79 16.28 -8.20
N LEU A 182 2.47 17.05 -7.34
CA LEU A 182 3.64 17.83 -7.73
C LEU A 182 4.54 18.07 -6.51
N VAL A 183 5.84 17.86 -6.69
CA VAL A 183 6.87 18.16 -5.69
C VAL A 183 8.11 18.72 -6.39
N SER A 184 8.78 19.65 -5.73
CA SER A 184 10.07 20.18 -6.20
C SER A 184 11.23 19.57 -5.42
N GLY A 185 12.25 19.15 -6.16
CA GLY A 185 13.54 18.75 -5.65
C GLY A 185 14.62 19.79 -5.93
N VAL A 186 15.88 19.38 -5.97
CA VAL A 186 17.02 20.18 -6.42
C VAL A 186 17.96 19.27 -7.19
N ALA A 187 18.36 19.69 -8.39
CA ALA A 187 19.08 18.93 -9.41
C ALA A 187 18.24 17.86 -10.13
N TRP A 188 18.21 17.96 -11.46
CA TRP A 188 17.70 16.95 -12.38
C TRP A 188 18.83 15.95 -12.69
N LEU A 189 18.70 14.72 -12.19
CA LEU A 189 19.76 13.71 -12.25
C LEU A 189 19.89 13.09 -13.63
N LEU A 190 18.76 12.66 -14.20
CA LEU A 190 18.69 11.98 -15.48
C LEU A 190 17.63 12.60 -16.38
N ARG A 191 18.01 12.90 -17.63
CA ARG A 191 17.09 13.34 -18.69
C ARG A 191 17.23 12.40 -19.87
N ASP A 192 16.12 11.74 -20.25
CA ASP A 192 16.08 10.77 -21.36
C ASP A 192 17.17 9.68 -21.29
N GLY A 193 17.40 9.15 -20.08
CA GLY A 193 18.40 8.12 -19.81
C GLY A 193 19.85 8.61 -19.72
N GLU A 194 20.09 9.92 -19.83
CA GLU A 194 21.43 10.53 -19.77
C GLU A 194 21.63 11.37 -18.51
N VAL A 195 22.87 11.40 -18.00
CA VAL A 195 23.22 12.17 -16.80
C VAL A 195 23.13 13.67 -17.09
N TYR A 196 22.38 14.40 -16.26
CA TYR A 196 22.01 15.80 -16.49
C TYR A 196 22.43 16.75 -15.33
N VAL A 197 23.40 16.31 -14.51
CA VAL A 197 23.85 17.03 -13.32
C VAL A 197 24.61 18.33 -13.67
N ALA A 198 25.38 18.35 -14.76
CA ALA A 198 26.11 19.56 -15.21
C ALA A 198 25.15 20.68 -15.63
N GLU A 199 24.14 20.31 -16.41
CA GLU A 199 23.11 21.20 -16.92
C GLU A 199 22.26 21.71 -15.76
N SER A 200 21.92 20.84 -14.81
CA SER A 200 21.23 21.22 -13.58
C SER A 200 22.00 22.24 -12.76
N LYS A 201 23.32 22.10 -12.66
CA LYS A 201 24.16 23.12 -12.03
C LYS A 201 24.00 24.48 -12.69
N THR A 202 23.90 24.52 -14.01
CA THR A 202 23.74 25.79 -14.75
C THR A 202 22.31 26.34 -14.64
N ALA A 203 21.31 25.45 -14.60
CA ALA A 203 19.90 25.81 -14.53
C ALA A 203 19.43 26.21 -13.11
N GLU A 204 20.04 25.68 -12.06
CA GLU A 204 19.57 25.83 -10.67
C GLU A 204 20.51 26.65 -9.78
N CYS A 205 21.69 27.03 -10.28
CA CYS A 205 22.63 27.92 -9.61
C CYS A 205 22.52 29.35 -10.15
N ASP A 206 22.52 30.33 -9.24
CA ASP A 206 22.52 31.74 -9.61
C ASP A 206 23.96 32.23 -9.83
N LYS A 207 24.21 32.95 -10.94
CA LYS A 207 25.55 33.47 -11.28
C LYS A 207 26.14 34.41 -10.23
N THR A 208 25.31 34.96 -9.34
CA THR A 208 25.71 35.92 -8.30
C THR A 208 26.12 35.26 -6.98
N GLN A 209 25.85 33.97 -6.81
CA GLN A 209 26.19 33.24 -5.60
C GLN A 209 27.65 32.77 -5.65
N THR A 210 28.28 32.63 -4.49
CA THR A 210 29.52 31.87 -4.37
C THR A 210 29.21 30.43 -4.79
N THR A 211 29.60 30.07 -6.01
CA THR A 211 29.37 28.77 -6.66
C THR A 211 29.76 27.57 -5.79
N GLY A 212 30.63 27.78 -4.80
CA GLY A 212 31.11 26.76 -3.87
C GLY A 212 30.04 26.07 -3.02
N SER A 213 28.90 26.70 -2.70
CA SER A 213 27.86 26.03 -1.87
C SER A 213 27.10 24.97 -2.65
N PHE A 214 26.58 25.32 -3.82
CA PHE A 214 25.90 24.38 -4.72
C PHE A 214 26.87 23.32 -5.26
N ASP A 215 28.12 23.70 -5.55
CA ASP A 215 29.16 22.76 -5.94
C ASP A 215 29.51 21.77 -4.83
N LYS A 216 29.58 22.22 -3.57
CA LYS A 216 29.74 21.30 -2.43
C LYS A 216 28.54 20.36 -2.38
N PHE A 217 27.32 20.86 -2.48
CA PHE A 217 26.11 20.04 -2.44
C PHE A 217 26.09 18.94 -3.52
N ILE A 218 26.52 19.23 -4.75
CA ILE A 218 26.60 18.23 -5.83
C ILE A 218 27.65 17.17 -5.53
N ASN A 219 28.85 17.59 -5.10
CA ASN A 219 30.04 16.73 -5.08
C ASN A 219 30.25 16.02 -3.74
N VAL A 220 29.62 16.47 -2.66
CA VAL A 220 29.73 15.85 -1.34
C VAL A 220 28.95 14.55 -1.29
N ILE A 221 29.55 13.51 -0.70
CA ILE A 221 28.84 12.27 -0.39
C ILE A 221 27.91 12.50 0.80
N SER A 222 26.69 11.99 0.72
CA SER A 222 25.72 12.03 1.82
C SER A 222 24.62 11.00 1.60
N ALA A 223 23.67 10.92 2.52
CA ALA A 223 22.40 10.24 2.26
C ALA A 223 21.60 11.02 1.20
N ARG A 224 20.93 10.30 0.30
CA ARG A 224 20.21 10.90 -0.85
C ARG A 224 18.88 10.22 -1.07
N THR A 225 17.91 10.97 -1.57
CA THR A 225 16.66 10.41 -2.08
C THR A 225 16.35 10.96 -3.46
N ALA A 226 15.65 10.18 -4.27
CA ALA A 226 15.22 10.59 -5.60
C ALA A 226 13.86 9.99 -5.96
N VAL A 227 13.27 10.57 -6.99
CA VAL A 227 12.11 10.03 -7.69
C VAL A 227 12.39 10.04 -9.18
N GLY A 228 12.03 8.96 -9.86
CA GLY A 228 12.21 8.78 -11.30
C GLY A 228 11.22 7.78 -11.88
N HIS A 229 11.44 7.36 -13.12
CA HIS A 229 10.63 6.31 -13.74
C HIS A 229 11.46 5.42 -14.67
N ASP A 230 10.95 4.22 -14.97
CA ASP A 230 11.52 3.36 -16.01
C ASP A 230 10.79 3.51 -17.35
N ARG A 231 11.26 2.76 -18.35
CA ARG A 231 10.68 2.71 -19.70
C ARG A 231 9.25 2.15 -19.75
N LEU A 232 8.84 1.37 -18.74
CA LEU A 232 7.50 0.81 -18.65
C LEU A 232 6.49 1.81 -18.05
N GLY A 233 6.96 2.99 -17.61
CA GLY A 233 6.12 4.00 -16.98
C GLY A 233 5.86 3.74 -15.50
N ARG A 234 6.57 2.79 -14.87
CA ARG A 234 6.49 2.61 -13.42
C ARG A 234 7.25 3.73 -12.73
N LEU A 235 6.67 4.26 -11.66
CA LEU A 235 7.35 5.24 -10.81
C LEU A 235 8.39 4.52 -9.94
N ILE A 236 9.53 5.15 -9.74
CA ILE A 236 10.66 4.63 -8.96
C ILE A 236 11.00 5.62 -7.87
N LEU A 237 10.86 5.21 -6.61
CA LEU A 237 11.42 5.93 -5.46
C LEU A 237 12.75 5.31 -5.08
N VAL A 238 13.76 6.15 -4.82
CA VAL A 238 15.10 5.70 -4.47
C VAL A 238 15.53 6.36 -3.18
N HIS A 239 16.01 5.53 -2.25
CA HIS A 239 16.56 5.96 -0.97
C HIS A 239 17.96 5.38 -0.81
N MET A 240 18.91 6.18 -0.37
CA MET A 240 20.29 5.78 -0.09
C MET A 240 20.70 6.33 1.28
N ASP A 241 21.10 5.42 2.16
CA ASP A 241 21.67 5.80 3.45
C ASP A 241 23.05 6.43 3.26
N GLY A 242 23.43 7.29 4.21
CA GLY A 242 24.70 7.99 4.17
C GLY A 242 24.86 8.93 5.36
N GLN A 243 25.88 9.77 5.32
CA GLN A 243 26.09 10.87 6.25
C GLN A 243 27.02 11.87 5.56
N THR A 244 26.69 13.17 5.58
CA THR A 244 27.41 14.18 4.81
C THR A 244 28.90 14.16 5.13
N ASP A 245 29.74 14.18 4.08
CA ASP A 245 31.20 14.12 4.14
C ASP A 245 31.77 12.77 4.68
N VAL A 246 30.93 11.75 4.99
CA VAL A 246 31.38 10.48 5.60
C VAL A 246 30.94 9.23 4.80
N ARG A 247 29.65 9.11 4.46
CA ARG A 247 29.05 7.91 3.82
C ARG A 247 27.97 8.29 2.81
N GLY A 248 27.64 7.36 1.91
CA GLY A 248 26.62 7.54 0.88
C GLY A 248 27.24 7.99 -0.45
N LEU A 249 26.47 8.71 -1.26
CA LEU A 249 26.84 9.09 -2.63
C LEU A 249 26.76 10.59 -2.86
N ASN A 250 27.58 11.07 -3.79
CA ASN A 250 27.37 12.36 -4.42
C ASN A 250 26.37 12.25 -5.58
N LEU A 251 25.95 13.38 -6.17
CA LEU A 251 24.91 13.36 -7.20
C LEU A 251 25.37 12.74 -8.52
N TRP A 252 26.66 12.78 -8.84
CA TRP A 252 27.22 12.15 -10.04
C TRP A 252 27.19 10.62 -9.94
N GLU A 253 27.64 10.08 -8.81
CA GLU A 253 27.60 8.65 -8.53
C GLU A 253 26.15 8.14 -8.52
N MET A 254 25.25 8.89 -7.86
CA MET A 254 23.83 8.59 -7.84
C MET A 254 23.23 8.56 -9.25
N ALA A 255 23.43 9.61 -10.07
CA ALA A 255 22.87 9.66 -11.42
C ALA A 255 23.37 8.50 -12.29
N ASN A 256 24.68 8.21 -12.26
CA ASN A 256 25.24 7.08 -13.00
C ASN A 256 24.66 5.74 -12.53
N PHE A 257 24.48 5.56 -11.22
CA PHE A 257 23.89 4.35 -10.67
C PHE A 257 22.42 4.19 -11.12
N LEU A 258 21.62 5.25 -11.04
CA LEU A 258 20.23 5.25 -11.54
C LEU A 258 20.17 4.90 -13.04
N LYS A 259 21.08 5.46 -13.84
CA LYS A 259 21.19 5.17 -15.29
C LYS A 259 21.46 3.68 -15.52
N GLN A 260 22.37 3.08 -14.76
CA GLN A 260 22.68 1.65 -14.86
C GLN A 260 21.49 0.76 -14.47
N GLN A 261 20.62 1.22 -13.58
CA GLN A 261 19.38 0.52 -13.22
C GLN A 261 18.22 0.73 -14.21
N GLY A 262 18.46 1.45 -15.32
CA GLY A 262 17.46 1.66 -16.38
C GLY A 262 16.43 2.75 -16.09
N VAL A 263 16.72 3.64 -15.14
CA VAL A 263 15.90 4.84 -14.90
C VAL A 263 16.06 5.82 -16.07
N VAL A 264 14.95 6.37 -16.55
CA VAL A 264 14.92 7.24 -17.73
C VAL A 264 15.03 8.70 -17.32
N ASN A 265 14.06 9.19 -16.54
CA ASN A 265 14.14 10.53 -15.92
C ASN A 265 14.13 10.39 -14.40
N ALA A 266 14.91 11.22 -13.70
CA ALA A 266 14.94 11.26 -12.25
C ALA A 266 15.38 12.62 -11.71
N ILE A 267 14.77 13.08 -10.61
CA ILE A 267 15.19 14.28 -9.87
C ILE A 267 15.68 13.91 -8.47
N ASN A 268 16.63 14.68 -7.93
CA ASN A 268 17.06 14.54 -6.54
C ASN A 268 16.10 15.29 -5.59
N LEU A 269 15.73 14.64 -4.51
CA LEU A 269 14.89 15.17 -3.43
C LEU A 269 15.75 15.49 -2.20
N ASP A 270 15.12 15.82 -1.06
CA ASP A 270 15.85 16.18 0.15
C ASP A 270 16.68 15.00 0.71
N GLY A 271 17.87 15.30 1.24
CA GLY A 271 18.89 14.33 1.62
C GLY A 271 19.49 14.57 3.01
N GLY A 272 20.69 14.07 3.25
CA GLY A 272 21.33 14.14 4.58
C GLY A 272 20.43 13.53 5.65
N GLY A 273 20.31 14.20 6.81
CA GLY A 273 19.44 13.74 7.91
C GLY A 273 17.94 13.67 7.59
N SER A 274 17.49 14.28 6.49
CA SER A 274 16.09 14.16 6.05
C SER A 274 15.81 12.81 5.38
N ALA A 275 16.82 12.16 4.79
CA ALA A 275 16.67 10.92 4.04
C ALA A 275 16.08 9.81 4.93
N THR A 276 14.85 9.41 4.63
CA THR A 276 14.08 8.48 5.46
C THR A 276 13.25 7.56 4.59
N LEU A 277 13.29 6.25 4.85
CA LEU A 277 12.39 5.26 4.28
C LEU A 277 11.54 4.62 5.36
N VAL A 278 10.24 4.53 5.10
CA VAL A 278 9.25 3.86 5.95
C VAL A 278 8.55 2.80 5.13
N LEU A 279 8.49 1.57 5.65
CA LEU A 279 7.76 0.45 5.06
C LEU A 279 6.66 0.02 6.04
N ASN A 280 5.40 -0.03 5.60
CA ASN A 280 4.24 -0.39 6.42
C ASN A 280 4.21 0.31 7.81
N GLY A 281 4.57 1.60 7.84
CA GLY A 281 4.54 2.42 9.06
C GLY A 281 5.69 2.19 10.04
N THR A 282 6.72 1.43 9.67
CA THR A 282 7.96 1.25 10.43
C THR A 282 9.16 1.82 9.68
N LEU A 283 10.13 2.38 10.42
CA LEU A 283 11.38 2.89 9.85
C LEU A 283 12.19 1.73 9.27
N ALA A 284 12.61 1.84 8.01
CA ALA A 284 13.34 0.81 7.27
C ALA A 284 14.69 1.29 6.72
N SER A 285 15.12 2.50 7.10
CA SER A 285 16.43 3.08 6.78
C SER A 285 17.25 3.35 8.03
N TYR A 286 18.50 3.78 7.83
CA TYR A 286 19.39 4.25 8.89
C TYR A 286 19.59 5.78 8.78
N PRO A 287 18.76 6.60 9.46
CA PRO A 287 18.92 8.05 9.48
C PRO A 287 20.32 8.48 9.94
N SER A 288 20.75 9.64 9.47
CA SER A 288 22.07 10.17 9.80
C SER A 288 22.07 11.19 10.93
N ASP A 289 20.93 11.78 11.29
CA ASP A 289 20.88 12.65 12.46
C ASP A 289 21.01 11.85 13.77
N HIS A 290 21.61 12.47 14.78
CA HIS A 290 21.65 11.91 16.14
C HIS A 290 20.39 12.25 16.94
N CYS A 291 20.05 11.40 17.91
CA CYS A 291 18.91 11.62 18.79
C CYS A 291 19.21 12.68 19.87
N LYS A 292 18.22 13.53 20.19
CA LYS A 292 18.34 14.52 21.30
C LYS A 292 18.58 13.89 22.67
N SER A 293 18.02 12.70 22.90
CA SER A 293 18.13 12.01 24.19
C SER A 293 19.50 11.38 24.42
N ASP A 294 20.16 10.93 23.36
CA ASP A 294 21.43 10.22 23.41
C ASP A 294 22.09 10.28 22.02
N ALA A 295 23.25 10.93 21.97
CA ALA A 295 24.00 11.14 20.74
C ALA A 295 24.65 9.86 20.18
N MET A 296 24.58 8.72 20.89
CA MET A 296 25.00 7.43 20.32
C MET A 296 23.99 6.91 19.28
N TRP A 297 22.69 7.18 19.48
CA TRP A 297 21.62 6.68 18.63
C TRP A 297 21.28 7.65 17.50
N ARG A 298 20.79 7.09 16.38
CA ARG A 298 20.32 7.86 15.24
C ARG A 298 18.80 7.97 15.24
N CYS A 299 18.28 9.13 14.86
CA CYS A 299 16.86 9.44 14.88
C CYS A 299 16.40 10.02 13.53
N PRO A 300 15.21 9.64 13.03
CA PRO A 300 14.66 10.27 11.84
C PRO A 300 14.32 11.73 12.12
N ARG A 301 14.54 12.57 11.10
CA ARG A 301 14.21 14.00 11.14
C ARG A 301 12.71 14.24 10.99
N SER A 302 12.23 15.31 11.62
CA SER A 302 10.93 15.90 11.27
C SER A 302 11.06 16.69 9.98
N VAL A 303 10.41 16.22 8.93
CA VAL A 303 10.50 16.77 7.56
C VAL A 303 9.22 17.50 7.18
N SER A 304 9.21 18.05 5.97
CA SER A 304 8.06 18.71 5.36
C SER A 304 7.20 17.71 4.60
N THR A 305 7.24 17.71 3.27
CA THR A 305 6.41 16.83 2.44
C THR A 305 6.90 15.38 2.46
N VAL A 306 5.98 14.46 2.19
CA VAL A 306 6.24 13.01 2.17
C VAL A 306 5.72 12.43 0.86
N MET A 307 6.54 11.60 0.22
CA MET A 307 6.16 10.80 -0.94
C MET A 307 5.54 9.50 -0.42
N CYS A 308 4.24 9.30 -0.65
CA CYS A 308 3.47 8.19 -0.12
C CYS A 308 3.01 7.26 -1.23
N ILE A 309 3.29 5.97 -1.09
CA ILE A 309 2.69 4.91 -1.89
C ILE A 309 1.64 4.21 -1.05
N HIS A 310 0.42 4.16 -1.54
CA HIS A 310 -0.73 3.57 -0.86
C HIS A 310 -1.56 2.72 -1.82
N GLU A 311 -2.48 1.93 -1.26
CA GLU A 311 -3.48 1.25 -2.07
C GLU A 311 -4.44 2.28 -2.71
N PRO A 312 -4.95 2.04 -3.93
CA PRO A 312 -5.93 2.92 -4.54
C PRO A 312 -7.14 3.14 -3.62
N ALA A 313 -7.57 4.39 -3.47
CA ALA A 313 -8.76 4.72 -2.69
C ALA A 313 -10.05 4.37 -3.47
N CYS A 314 -11.09 3.97 -2.73
CA CYS A 314 -12.45 3.81 -3.25
C CYS A 314 -13.23 5.12 -3.15
N GLU A 315 -14.24 5.26 -3.99
CA GLU A 315 -15.22 6.35 -3.93
C GLU A 315 -16.62 5.76 -3.73
N PRO A 316 -17.31 6.05 -2.59
CA PRO A 316 -16.79 6.71 -1.40
C PRO A 316 -15.79 5.80 -0.64
N PRO A 317 -14.95 6.35 0.25
CA PRO A 317 -13.89 5.60 0.92
C PRO A 317 -14.36 4.41 1.77
N ASP A 318 -15.62 4.46 2.23
CA ASP A 318 -16.26 3.45 3.07
C ASP A 318 -17.19 2.52 2.28
N CYS A 319 -17.23 2.62 0.95
CA CYS A 319 -18.15 1.85 0.12
C CYS A 319 -19.60 1.96 0.61
N SER A 320 -20.02 3.19 0.94
CA SER A 320 -21.33 3.54 1.49
C SER A 320 -21.67 2.85 2.82
N GLY A 321 -20.66 2.33 3.53
CA GLY A 321 -20.84 1.54 4.75
C GLY A 321 -21.26 0.09 4.50
N HIS A 322 -21.37 -0.35 3.24
CA HIS A 322 -21.91 -1.65 2.84
C HIS A 322 -20.89 -2.49 2.06
N GLY A 323 -19.59 -2.22 2.24
CA GLY A 323 -18.55 -2.96 1.56
C GLY A 323 -17.16 -2.79 2.17
N HIS A 324 -16.20 -3.49 1.57
CA HIS A 324 -14.78 -3.33 1.84
C HIS A 324 -14.09 -2.77 0.61
N CYS A 325 -13.27 -1.75 0.81
CA CYS A 325 -12.45 -1.19 -0.26
C CYS A 325 -11.25 -2.10 -0.53
N VAL A 326 -11.17 -2.64 -1.74
CA VAL A 326 -10.06 -3.50 -2.18
C VAL A 326 -9.53 -2.94 -3.50
N LEU A 327 -8.30 -2.41 -3.49
CA LEU A 327 -7.64 -1.83 -4.67
C LEU A 327 -8.44 -0.74 -5.40
N GLY A 328 -9.19 0.07 -4.66
CA GLY A 328 -10.00 1.14 -5.22
C GLY A 328 -11.34 0.68 -5.82
N GLU A 329 -11.70 -0.59 -5.64
CA GLU A 329 -13.01 -1.14 -5.95
C GLU A 329 -13.73 -1.55 -4.67
N CYS A 330 -15.02 -1.25 -4.59
CA CYS A 330 -15.85 -1.66 -3.47
C CYS A 330 -16.33 -3.10 -3.66
N GLN A 331 -15.88 -3.98 -2.77
CA GLN A 331 -16.47 -5.31 -2.60
C GLN A 331 -17.62 -5.22 -1.61
N CYS A 332 -18.86 -5.26 -2.12
CA CYS A 332 -20.05 -5.16 -1.28
C CYS A 332 -20.18 -6.35 -0.34
N THR A 333 -20.55 -6.05 0.91
CA THR A 333 -20.83 -7.02 1.97
C THR A 333 -22.33 -7.22 2.11
N GLY A 334 -22.76 -8.45 2.37
CA GLY A 334 -24.18 -8.81 2.42
C GLY A 334 -24.73 -9.17 1.05
N ASP A 335 -25.88 -9.84 1.02
CA ASP A 335 -26.42 -10.43 -0.21
C ASP A 335 -27.17 -9.43 -1.11
N PHE A 336 -27.49 -8.24 -0.57
CA PHE A 336 -28.42 -7.29 -1.19
C PHE A 336 -27.79 -5.97 -1.60
N TRP A 337 -26.54 -5.68 -1.23
CA TRP A 337 -25.86 -4.44 -1.62
C TRP A 337 -25.09 -4.62 -2.92
N ARG A 338 -25.32 -3.73 -3.88
CA ARG A 338 -24.73 -3.75 -5.22
C ARG A 338 -24.37 -2.34 -5.68
N GLY A 339 -23.80 -2.29 -6.88
CA GLY A 339 -23.30 -1.06 -7.49
C GLY A 339 -21.80 -0.87 -7.25
N PRO A 340 -21.18 0.10 -7.94
CA PRO A 340 -19.75 0.35 -7.87
C PRO A 340 -19.29 0.88 -6.50
N ASP A 341 -20.22 1.41 -5.71
CA ASP A 341 -20.02 2.04 -4.40
C ASP A 341 -20.85 1.37 -3.29
N CYS A 342 -21.48 0.23 -3.57
CA CYS A 342 -22.39 -0.47 -2.67
C CYS A 342 -23.56 0.38 -2.12
N SER A 343 -23.98 1.42 -2.86
CA SER A 343 -25.12 2.27 -2.48
C SER A 343 -26.48 1.72 -2.91
N VAL A 344 -26.51 0.72 -3.80
CA VAL A 344 -27.75 0.21 -4.39
C VAL A 344 -28.20 -1.03 -3.62
N LEU A 345 -29.36 -0.92 -2.97
CA LEU A 345 -30.03 -2.06 -2.37
C LEU A 345 -30.84 -2.80 -3.45
N ASP A 346 -30.52 -4.07 -3.67
CA ASP A 346 -31.08 -4.96 -4.69
C ASP A 346 -31.36 -6.36 -4.08
N CYS A 347 -32.62 -6.58 -3.68
CA CYS A 347 -33.07 -7.86 -3.13
C CYS A 347 -33.37 -8.95 -4.19
N GLY A 348 -32.98 -8.78 -5.45
CA GLY A 348 -33.23 -9.74 -6.53
C GLY A 348 -34.44 -9.40 -7.43
N PRO A 349 -35.07 -10.39 -8.09
CA PRO A 349 -36.00 -10.12 -9.19
C PRO A 349 -37.17 -9.21 -8.77
N SER A 350 -37.33 -8.12 -9.51
CA SER A 350 -38.35 -7.08 -9.29
C SER A 350 -38.41 -6.51 -7.86
N ASN A 351 -37.30 -6.58 -7.11
CA ASN A 351 -37.19 -6.08 -5.74
C ASN A 351 -38.29 -6.62 -4.80
N CYS A 352 -38.17 -7.90 -4.42
CA CYS A 352 -39.19 -8.64 -3.64
C CYS A 352 -40.46 -8.97 -4.43
N SER A 353 -40.34 -9.27 -5.73
CA SER A 353 -41.46 -9.67 -6.60
C SER A 353 -42.65 -8.68 -6.63
N GLN A 354 -42.43 -7.42 -6.24
CA GLN A 354 -43.49 -6.41 -6.02
C GLN A 354 -44.52 -6.79 -4.93
N ARG A 355 -44.15 -7.70 -4.03
CA ARG A 355 -44.99 -8.26 -2.96
C ARG A 355 -44.29 -8.16 -1.61
N GLY A 356 -43.53 -7.09 -1.43
CA GLY A 356 -42.76 -6.83 -0.23
C GLY A 356 -41.87 -5.61 -0.38
N ILE A 357 -41.19 -5.29 0.71
CA ILE A 357 -40.26 -4.17 0.81
C ILE A 357 -38.85 -4.73 0.99
N CYS A 358 -37.93 -4.30 0.14
CA CYS A 358 -36.52 -4.65 0.28
C CYS A 358 -35.86 -3.86 1.41
N THR A 359 -35.24 -4.57 2.34
CA THR A 359 -34.55 -4.04 3.52
C THR A 359 -33.12 -4.54 3.56
N GLU A 360 -32.29 -3.98 4.45
CA GLU A 360 -30.89 -4.41 4.61
C GLU A 360 -30.74 -5.88 5.03
N SER A 361 -31.80 -6.47 5.61
CA SER A 361 -31.89 -7.89 5.99
C SER A 361 -32.56 -8.78 4.94
N GLY A 362 -32.90 -8.23 3.77
CA GLY A 362 -33.61 -8.92 2.70
C GLY A 362 -35.06 -8.48 2.53
N CYS A 363 -35.87 -9.28 1.86
CA CYS A 363 -37.26 -8.94 1.60
C CYS A 363 -38.15 -9.11 2.84
N LEU A 364 -38.86 -8.04 3.21
CA LEU A 364 -39.99 -8.11 4.10
C LEU A 364 -41.25 -8.30 3.24
N CYS A 365 -41.80 -9.52 3.24
CA CYS A 365 -42.94 -9.85 2.39
C CYS A 365 -44.25 -9.28 2.93
N ASP A 366 -45.09 -8.84 2.00
CA ASP A 366 -46.47 -8.46 2.29
C ASP A 366 -47.25 -9.67 2.85
N ALA A 367 -48.39 -9.41 3.46
CA ALA A 367 -49.23 -10.48 3.98
C ALA A 367 -49.61 -11.48 2.89
N GLY A 368 -49.57 -12.77 3.22
CA GLY A 368 -49.85 -13.84 2.25
C GLY A 368 -48.64 -14.35 1.47
N TRP A 369 -47.45 -13.75 1.64
CA TRP A 369 -46.24 -14.10 0.89
C TRP A 369 -45.05 -14.42 1.81
N ILE A 370 -44.18 -15.32 1.35
CA ILE A 370 -42.95 -15.77 2.00
C ILE A 370 -41.86 -16.08 0.95
N GLY A 371 -40.67 -16.44 1.43
CA GLY A 371 -39.51 -16.76 0.63
C GLY A 371 -38.52 -15.60 0.59
N SER A 372 -37.31 -15.86 0.08
CA SER A 372 -36.22 -14.86 0.05
C SER A 372 -36.52 -13.64 -0.83
N ASN A 373 -37.48 -13.76 -1.75
CA ASN A 373 -37.89 -12.72 -2.69
C ASN A 373 -39.42 -12.53 -2.78
N CYS A 374 -40.19 -13.04 -1.81
CA CYS A 374 -41.66 -12.95 -1.75
C CYS A 374 -42.37 -13.51 -2.99
N SER A 375 -41.82 -14.57 -3.59
CA SER A 375 -42.42 -15.26 -4.73
C SER A 375 -43.30 -16.46 -4.35
N GLU A 376 -43.28 -16.87 -3.09
CA GLU A 376 -44.03 -18.02 -2.59
C GLU A 376 -45.21 -17.55 -1.75
N GLU A 377 -46.38 -18.17 -1.93
CA GLU A 377 -47.55 -17.94 -1.08
C GLU A 377 -47.37 -18.58 0.29
N CYS A 378 -48.08 -18.07 1.30
CA CYS A 378 -48.02 -18.66 2.64
C CYS A 378 -48.38 -20.14 2.66
N PRO A 379 -47.62 -20.97 3.39
CA PRO A 379 -47.97 -22.36 3.59
C PRO A 379 -49.31 -22.46 4.34
N ILE A 380 -50.10 -23.47 3.99
CA ILE A 380 -51.41 -23.73 4.59
C ILE A 380 -51.30 -23.75 6.12
N GLY A 381 -52.15 -22.99 6.79
CA GLY A 381 -52.19 -22.86 8.25
C GLY A 381 -51.41 -21.65 8.80
N TRP A 382 -50.74 -20.88 7.94
CA TRP A 382 -50.05 -19.65 8.30
C TRP A 382 -50.56 -18.46 7.48
N TYR A 383 -50.55 -17.26 8.06
CA TYR A 383 -51.00 -16.02 7.43
C TYR A 383 -50.19 -14.81 7.90
N GLY A 384 -50.49 -13.65 7.32
CA GLY A 384 -49.88 -12.38 7.70
C GLY A 384 -48.52 -12.13 7.04
N PRO A 385 -47.84 -11.03 7.40
CA PRO A 385 -46.55 -10.65 6.79
C PRO A 385 -45.48 -11.70 7.09
N ASN A 386 -44.73 -12.11 6.06
CA ASN A 386 -43.79 -13.24 6.12
C ASN A 386 -44.40 -14.55 6.69
N CYS A 387 -45.73 -14.70 6.68
CA CYS A 387 -46.45 -15.86 7.22
C CYS A 387 -46.05 -16.23 8.65
N GLN A 388 -45.85 -15.24 9.53
CA GLN A 388 -45.41 -15.47 10.90
C GLN A 388 -46.55 -15.79 11.87
N GLU A 389 -47.81 -15.70 11.42
CA GLU A 389 -48.99 -15.91 12.25
C GLU A 389 -49.66 -17.25 11.91
N LEU A 390 -50.15 -17.97 12.93
CA LEU A 390 -50.82 -19.26 12.76
C LEU A 390 -52.34 -19.07 12.71
N CYS A 391 -53.01 -19.71 11.75
CA CYS A 391 -54.47 -19.69 11.64
C CYS A 391 -55.15 -20.22 12.92
N ASP A 392 -56.06 -19.45 13.49
CA ASP A 392 -56.88 -19.83 14.66
C ASP A 392 -58.34 -20.06 14.24
N CYS A 393 -58.54 -21.05 13.37
CA CYS A 393 -59.86 -21.45 12.89
C CYS A 393 -60.31 -22.76 13.53
N GLU A 394 -61.62 -22.94 13.69
CA GLU A 394 -62.17 -24.18 14.24
C GLU A 394 -61.63 -25.42 13.49
N HIS A 395 -61.29 -26.46 14.25
CA HIS A 395 -60.73 -27.72 13.75
C HIS A 395 -59.37 -27.63 13.01
N GLY A 396 -58.65 -26.49 13.14
CA GLY A 396 -57.35 -26.32 12.49
C GLY A 396 -57.45 -26.12 10.98
N CYS A 397 -58.59 -25.60 10.52
CA CYS A 397 -58.82 -25.29 9.12
C CYS A 397 -57.87 -24.20 8.58
N PRO A 398 -57.57 -24.22 7.27
CA PRO A 398 -56.88 -23.12 6.61
C PRO A 398 -57.66 -21.81 6.77
N CYS A 399 -56.93 -20.71 6.92
CA CYS A 399 -57.46 -19.35 6.93
C CYS A 399 -56.98 -18.58 5.70
N ASP A 400 -57.57 -17.42 5.45
CA ASP A 400 -57.11 -16.48 4.44
C ASP A 400 -55.65 -16.09 4.68
N LEU A 401 -54.81 -16.21 3.65
CA LEU A 401 -53.36 -16.05 3.78
C LEU A 401 -52.94 -14.60 4.10
N GLU A 402 -53.75 -13.61 3.75
CA GLU A 402 -53.48 -12.19 4.02
C GLU A 402 -54.06 -11.74 5.36
N THR A 403 -55.31 -12.10 5.64
CA THR A 403 -56.10 -11.53 6.75
C THR A 403 -56.28 -12.45 7.95
N GLY A 404 -56.01 -13.75 7.81
CA GLY A 404 -56.29 -14.74 8.86
C GLY A 404 -57.76 -15.10 9.02
N SER A 405 -58.63 -14.61 8.14
CA SER A 405 -60.08 -14.87 8.20
C SER A 405 -60.41 -16.33 7.90
N CYS A 406 -61.23 -16.94 8.76
CA CYS A 406 -61.72 -18.32 8.58
C CYS A 406 -62.88 -18.42 7.57
N ASN A 407 -63.35 -17.30 7.05
CA ASN A 407 -64.50 -17.24 6.14
C ASN A 407 -64.05 -17.29 4.68
N ILE A 408 -63.34 -18.35 4.29
CA ILE A 408 -62.85 -18.56 2.91
C ILE A 408 -63.54 -19.75 2.23
N THR A 409 -63.72 -19.65 0.92
CA THR A 409 -64.28 -20.72 0.06
C THR A 409 -63.17 -21.20 -0.87
N TYR A 410 -62.52 -22.33 -0.55
CA TYR A 410 -61.62 -23.00 -1.48
C TYR A 410 -62.42 -23.82 -2.50
N GLU A 411 -61.91 -24.02 -3.72
CA GLU A 411 -62.50 -24.99 -4.65
C GLU A 411 -62.49 -26.39 -4.02
N ASP A 412 -63.64 -27.06 -4.14
CA ASP A 412 -64.16 -28.26 -3.45
C ASP A 412 -63.27 -29.53 -3.49
N SER A 413 -62.01 -29.45 -3.95
CA SER A 413 -61.09 -30.59 -4.03
C SER A 413 -60.04 -30.66 -2.91
N LEU A 414 -59.96 -29.64 -2.04
CA LEU A 414 -59.02 -29.60 -0.90
C LEU A 414 -59.69 -29.53 0.48
N GLN A 415 -61.00 -29.35 0.53
CA GLN A 415 -61.75 -29.10 1.77
C GLN A 415 -61.91 -30.37 2.64
N ASP A 416 -61.84 -31.55 2.01
CA ASP A 416 -62.08 -32.84 2.68
C ASP A 416 -60.80 -33.53 3.21
N LYS A 417 -59.62 -32.92 3.04
CA LYS A 417 -58.33 -33.52 3.46
C LYS A 417 -57.50 -32.70 4.46
N THR A 418 -57.82 -31.42 4.70
CA THR A 418 -56.96 -30.51 5.49
C THR A 418 -57.58 -30.07 6.82
N CYS A 419 -58.90 -29.94 6.93
CA CYS A 419 -59.59 -29.55 8.18
C CYS A 419 -59.67 -30.65 9.26
N PHE A 420 -59.11 -31.86 9.05
CA PHE A 420 -59.26 -32.97 10.01
C PHE A 420 -57.95 -33.65 10.45
N SER A 421 -56.79 -33.00 10.37
CA SER A 421 -55.54 -33.62 10.84
C SER A 421 -54.59 -32.73 11.64
N LEU A 422 -55.11 -31.84 12.48
CA LEU A 422 -54.32 -31.21 13.54
C LEU A 422 -54.94 -31.47 14.92
N SER A 423 -55.21 -32.74 15.22
CA SER A 423 -55.08 -33.27 16.59
C SER A 423 -53.76 -34.06 16.66
N PRO A 424 -53.06 -34.15 17.81
CA PRO A 424 -51.66 -34.57 17.85
C PRO A 424 -51.54 -36.10 17.76
N PRO A 425 -51.13 -36.65 16.60
CA PRO A 425 -50.11 -37.68 16.66
C PRO A 425 -49.02 -37.55 15.58
N PHE A 426 -48.90 -36.43 14.86
CA PHE A 426 -47.77 -36.27 13.92
C PHE A 426 -46.44 -35.93 14.63
N LEU A 427 -46.46 -35.19 15.75
CA LEU A 427 -45.28 -35.04 16.61
C LEU A 427 -44.91 -36.37 17.31
N ALA A 428 -45.88 -37.23 17.60
CA ALA A 428 -45.62 -38.54 18.24
C ALA A 428 -45.09 -39.59 17.24
N ALA A 429 -45.43 -39.50 15.96
CA ALA A 429 -44.93 -40.41 14.92
C ALA A 429 -43.50 -40.06 14.47
N PHE A 430 -43.14 -38.79 14.33
CA PHE A 430 -41.75 -38.39 14.06
C PHE A 430 -40.81 -38.70 15.23
N LEU A 431 -41.29 -38.57 16.48
CA LEU A 431 -40.52 -38.99 17.65
C LEU A 431 -40.46 -40.52 17.82
N ARG A 432 -41.42 -41.31 17.32
CA ARG A 432 -41.34 -42.79 17.36
C ARG A 432 -40.51 -43.42 16.25
N VAL A 433 -40.44 -42.82 15.05
CA VAL A 433 -39.54 -43.29 13.98
C VAL A 433 -38.07 -42.93 14.31
N GLY A 434 -37.84 -41.83 15.02
CA GLY A 434 -36.51 -41.44 15.50
C GLY A 434 -35.98 -42.25 16.70
N TYR A 435 -36.86 -42.82 17.53
CA TYR A 435 -36.45 -43.54 18.75
C TYR A 435 -36.36 -45.06 18.64
N SER A 436 -36.83 -45.69 17.55
CA SER A 436 -36.61 -47.13 17.34
C SER A 436 -35.28 -47.48 16.66
N PHE A 437 -34.50 -46.48 16.21
CA PHE A 437 -33.17 -46.73 15.61
C PHE A 437 -31.98 -46.53 16.58
N LEU A 438 -32.22 -45.97 17.77
CA LEU A 438 -31.18 -45.76 18.79
C LEU A 438 -31.17 -46.81 19.92
N SER A 439 -31.87 -47.93 19.76
CA SER A 439 -31.83 -49.03 20.74
C SER A 439 -31.10 -50.26 20.21
N HIS A 440 -29.89 -50.08 19.66
CA HIS A 440 -28.96 -51.19 19.59
C HIS A 440 -27.57 -50.75 19.99
N ARG A 441 -27.07 -51.35 21.08
CA ARG A 441 -25.73 -51.15 21.66
C ARG A 441 -24.58 -51.19 20.63
N ARG A 442 -24.79 -51.79 19.44
CA ARG A 442 -23.81 -51.84 18.34
C ARG A 442 -23.74 -50.56 17.49
N THR A 443 -24.84 -49.84 17.25
CA THR A 443 -24.83 -48.60 16.45
C THR A 443 -24.18 -47.44 17.20
N TRP A 444 -24.39 -47.34 18.52
CA TRP A 444 -23.70 -46.36 19.38
C TRP A 444 -22.17 -46.57 19.43
N ILE A 445 -21.70 -47.82 19.40
CA ILE A 445 -20.26 -48.12 19.36
C ILE A 445 -19.67 -47.73 18.00
N CYS A 446 -20.39 -47.98 16.90
CA CYS A 446 -19.94 -47.56 15.56
C CYS A 446 -19.90 -46.04 15.41
N PHE A 447 -20.92 -45.31 15.89
CA PHE A 447 -20.94 -43.85 15.83
C PHE A 447 -19.86 -43.21 16.71
N THR A 448 -19.65 -43.71 17.94
CA THR A 448 -18.60 -43.17 18.82
C THR A 448 -17.20 -43.50 18.29
N SER A 449 -17.00 -44.68 17.70
CA SER A 449 -15.73 -45.03 17.03
C SER A 449 -15.49 -44.18 15.78
N PHE A 450 -16.52 -43.91 14.98
CA PHE A 450 -16.41 -43.07 13.78
C PHE A 450 -16.16 -41.60 14.13
N LEU A 451 -16.89 -41.03 15.10
CA LEU A 451 -16.60 -39.68 15.60
C LEU A 451 -15.22 -39.59 16.23
N GLY A 452 -14.78 -40.61 16.98
CA GLY A 452 -13.43 -40.66 17.55
C GLY A 452 -12.34 -40.68 16.48
N LEU A 453 -12.56 -41.41 15.38
CA LEU A 453 -11.66 -41.43 14.23
C LEU A 453 -11.61 -40.05 13.54
N LEU A 454 -12.76 -39.41 13.33
CA LEU A 454 -12.83 -38.06 12.75
C LEU A 454 -12.14 -37.01 13.64
N LEU A 455 -12.29 -37.12 14.97
CA LEU A 455 -11.59 -36.27 15.93
C LEU A 455 -10.08 -36.50 15.89
N LEU A 456 -9.62 -37.76 15.78
CA LEU A 456 -8.20 -38.07 15.60
C LEU A 456 -7.65 -37.51 14.29
N ILE A 457 -8.38 -37.65 13.19
CA ILE A 457 -8.00 -37.08 11.88
C ILE A 457 -7.92 -35.55 11.97
N SER A 458 -8.89 -34.91 12.63
CA SER A 458 -8.90 -33.46 12.85
C SER A 458 -7.75 -33.01 13.74
N VAL A 459 -7.44 -33.72 14.82
CA VAL A 459 -6.31 -33.41 15.71
C VAL A 459 -5.00 -33.60 14.97
N VAL A 460 -4.81 -34.67 14.20
CA VAL A 460 -3.60 -34.89 13.39
C VAL A 460 -3.48 -33.83 12.28
N GLY A 461 -4.59 -33.45 11.64
CA GLY A 461 -4.62 -32.38 10.65
C GLY A 461 -4.24 -31.02 11.23
N ASN A 462 -4.82 -30.66 12.38
CA ASN A 462 -4.48 -29.44 13.11
C ASN A 462 -3.05 -29.48 13.66
N LEU A 463 -2.56 -30.63 14.13
CA LEU A 463 -1.18 -30.78 14.58
C LEU A 463 -0.20 -30.65 13.40
N ARG A 464 -0.54 -31.16 12.22
CA ARG A 464 0.25 -30.94 10.99
C ARG A 464 0.19 -29.50 10.51
N LEU A 465 -0.94 -28.81 10.64
CA LEU A 465 -1.07 -27.38 10.34
C LEU A 465 -0.25 -26.53 11.31
N VAL A 466 -0.24 -26.86 12.60
CA VAL A 466 0.58 -26.17 13.62
C VAL A 466 2.07 -26.49 13.47
N LEU A 467 2.44 -27.71 13.07
CA LEU A 467 3.82 -28.05 12.75
C LEU A 467 4.29 -27.41 11.44
N ARG A 468 3.40 -27.27 10.43
CA ARG A 468 3.65 -26.47 9.21
C ARG A 468 3.72 -24.98 9.52
N SER A 469 2.88 -24.45 10.40
CA SER A 469 2.91 -23.04 10.79
C SER A 469 4.17 -22.73 11.59
N ARG A 470 4.61 -23.63 12.48
CA ARG A 470 5.89 -23.49 13.18
C ARG A 470 7.12 -23.66 12.28
N ALA A 471 7.01 -24.45 11.21
CA ALA A 471 8.04 -24.52 10.17
C ALA A 471 8.04 -23.26 9.27
N ALA A 472 6.87 -22.68 8.98
CA ALA A 472 6.71 -21.43 8.23
C ALA A 472 7.14 -20.20 9.05
N GLU A 473 6.81 -20.11 10.34
CA GLU A 473 7.27 -19.07 11.26
C GLU A 473 8.79 -19.12 11.49
N ARG A 474 9.41 -20.30 11.35
CA ARG A 474 10.88 -20.43 11.38
C ARG A 474 11.54 -20.02 10.05
N CYS A 475 10.79 -19.95 8.96
CA CYS A 475 11.22 -19.40 7.67
C CYS A 475 11.00 -17.88 7.57
N GLU A 476 10.02 -17.31 8.29
CA GLU A 476 9.78 -15.85 8.31
C GLU A 476 10.68 -15.07 9.29
N ARG A 477 11.36 -15.76 10.23
CA ARG A 477 12.20 -15.08 11.24
C ARG A 477 13.70 -15.16 11.00
N GLY A 478 14.13 -15.75 9.89
CA GLY A 478 15.54 -15.82 9.52
C GLY A 478 15.68 -16.06 8.03
N ASP A 479 15.83 -14.98 7.27
CA ASP A 479 16.83 -14.84 6.21
C ASP A 479 16.53 -13.57 5.39
N TYR A 480 17.20 -12.46 5.74
CA TYR A 480 17.44 -11.40 4.76
C TYR A 480 18.47 -11.96 3.77
N MET A 481 17.99 -12.58 2.70
CA MET A 481 18.87 -13.13 1.66
C MET A 481 19.26 -11.98 0.71
N TYR A 482 20.52 -11.55 0.80
CA TYR A 482 21.11 -10.56 -0.09
C TYR A 482 21.26 -11.15 -1.48
N HIS A 483 20.57 -10.57 -2.48
CA HIS A 483 20.77 -10.90 -3.89
C HIS A 483 21.79 -9.95 -4.52
N PRO A 484 22.87 -10.45 -5.12
CA PRO A 484 23.71 -9.68 -6.03
C PRO A 484 22.88 -9.21 -7.24
N LEU A 485 22.91 -7.92 -7.55
CA LEU A 485 22.06 -7.19 -8.53
C LEU A 485 22.16 -7.63 -10.01
N LYS A 486 22.80 -8.75 -10.36
CA LYS A 486 23.00 -9.17 -11.77
C LYS A 486 21.81 -9.89 -12.41
N GLU A 487 20.75 -10.19 -11.69
CA GLU A 487 19.61 -10.97 -12.21
C GLU A 487 18.32 -10.14 -12.21
N MET A 488 18.14 -9.30 -13.24
CA MET A 488 16.92 -8.51 -13.45
C MET A 488 16.12 -8.88 -14.71
N ASN A 489 16.58 -9.84 -15.52
CA ASN A 489 15.92 -10.23 -16.76
C ASN A 489 15.49 -11.72 -16.78
N GLY A 490 14.28 -12.03 -16.31
CA GLY A 490 13.41 -13.10 -16.83
C GLY A 490 13.64 -14.57 -16.39
N GLU A 491 12.55 -15.18 -15.89
CA GLU A 491 12.19 -16.62 -15.81
C GLU A 491 13.11 -17.63 -15.12
N ALA A 492 12.71 -18.11 -13.93
CA ALA A 492 12.69 -19.55 -13.62
C ALA A 492 11.92 -19.90 -12.33
N SER A 493 11.30 -21.08 -12.41
CA SER A 493 10.40 -21.77 -11.48
C SER A 493 10.99 -22.06 -10.09
N HIS A 494 10.13 -21.98 -9.08
CA HIS A 494 10.37 -22.39 -7.70
C HIS A 494 10.68 -23.90 -7.56
N THR A 495 11.73 -24.23 -6.82
CA THR A 495 11.85 -25.47 -6.03
C THR A 495 12.82 -25.23 -4.86
N CYS A 496 12.36 -25.37 -3.61
CA CYS A 496 13.22 -25.37 -2.43
C CYS A 496 13.99 -26.69 -2.31
N PRO A 497 15.29 -26.70 -1.92
CA PRO A 497 15.98 -27.91 -1.53
C PRO A 497 15.61 -28.30 -0.08
N SER A 498 15.38 -29.59 0.15
CA SER A 498 15.17 -30.17 1.47
C SER A 498 16.48 -30.31 2.24
N ALA A 499 16.56 -29.74 3.45
CA ALA A 499 17.71 -29.86 4.34
C ALA A 499 17.79 -31.27 4.97
N SER A 500 18.92 -31.96 4.77
CA SER A 500 19.32 -33.17 5.48
C SER A 500 19.93 -32.82 6.84
N LEU A 501 19.49 -33.52 7.90
CA LEU A 501 20.10 -33.49 9.23
C LEU A 501 21.48 -34.16 9.19
N GLU A 502 22.53 -33.46 9.58
CA GLU A 502 23.74 -34.07 10.14
C GLU A 502 24.02 -33.57 11.56
N ARG A 503 24.45 -34.52 12.38
CA ARG A 503 24.42 -34.55 13.84
C ARG A 503 25.85 -34.30 14.33
N TYR A 504 26.10 -33.19 15.00
CA TYR A 504 27.36 -32.98 15.75
C TYR A 504 27.22 -33.56 17.17
N GLN A 505 27.95 -34.64 17.45
CA GLN A 505 28.29 -35.07 18.81
C GLN A 505 29.59 -34.37 19.21
N ALA A 506 29.59 -33.75 20.39
CA ALA A 506 30.78 -33.29 21.08
C ALA A 506 31.28 -34.42 22.00
N GLU A 507 32.55 -34.77 21.89
CA GLU A 507 33.28 -35.53 22.91
C GLU A 507 34.44 -34.66 23.43
N ASP A 508 34.48 -34.53 24.75
CA ASP A 508 35.59 -33.99 25.55
C ASP A 508 36.83 -34.87 25.40
N THR A 509 38.01 -34.28 25.25
CA THR A 509 39.16 -34.69 26.06
C THR A 509 40.26 -33.63 26.14
N GLN A 510 40.87 -33.63 27.31
CA GLN A 510 41.86 -32.73 27.87
C GLN A 510 43.29 -33.06 27.38
N ASP A 511 44.08 -31.99 27.29
CA ASP A 511 45.47 -31.87 27.77
C ASP A 511 46.66 -32.24 26.86
N GLN A 512 47.69 -31.40 27.03
CA GLN A 512 49.13 -31.55 26.79
C GLN A 512 49.78 -31.39 25.40
N SER A 513 50.60 -30.33 25.36
CA SER A 513 52.07 -30.39 25.17
C SER A 513 52.67 -30.39 23.76
N GLN A 514 53.32 -29.26 23.47
CA GLN A 514 54.66 -29.09 22.90
C GLN A 514 54.97 -29.46 21.43
N THR A 515 55.60 -28.46 20.81
CA THR A 515 56.79 -28.48 19.93
C THR A 515 56.71 -28.96 18.48
N GLU A 516 57.21 -28.04 17.64
CA GLU A 516 58.18 -28.22 16.55
C GLU A 516 57.69 -28.57 15.12
N THR A 517 57.89 -27.55 14.26
CA THR A 517 58.81 -27.55 13.10
C THR A 517 58.39 -28.26 11.80
N GLU A 518 58.38 -27.44 10.74
CA GLU A 518 58.70 -27.69 9.31
C GLU A 518 58.13 -28.94 8.60
N ALA A 519 57.45 -28.72 7.46
CA ALA A 519 58.09 -28.77 6.14
C ALA A 519 57.06 -28.77 4.99
N LEU A 520 57.53 -28.18 3.88
CA LEU A 520 57.05 -28.18 2.49
C LEU A 520 56.07 -29.29 2.06
N ILE A 521 55.08 -28.92 1.23
CA ILE A 521 55.16 -28.89 -0.26
C ILE A 521 54.13 -27.89 -0.77
#